data_AF-A0A2M7SCA3-F1
#
_entry.id   AF-A0A2M7SCA3-F1
#
_cell.length_a   1.000
_cell.length_b   1.000
_cell.length_c   1.000
_cell.angle_alpha   90.00
_cell.angle_beta   90.00
_cell.angle_gamma   90.00
#
_symmetry.space_group_name_H-M   'P 1'
#
loop_
_entity.id
_entity.type
_entity.pdbx_description
1 polymer ?
#
loop_
_entity_poly.entity_id
_entity_poly.type
_entity_poly.pdbx_seq_one_letter_code
_entity_poly.pdbx_strand_id
1 'polypeptide(L)'
;MMEHTTIYKDENLYCAFPDIAKLESGELLVAFREAPRRKTISHHDPQSRAVLVRSKDSGRTWGEKTAIYADEDGVQDPSIMQLKDGALLSNFFKWRFRKNREDLEGSGQVYDVSSLGFPEGGWTADIGTFVVRSEDSGRTWDKIPSHFEIAGHKAISTSSPALELTGGTILLPVYSQPVTSGSEMTRPSPSFVMRSRDKGKTWAEPALIAEDQEGKAALEEPALVRLKSGKIICMMRADSGGGDLLRQAESSDNGKTWAKFWETPIMGHPPHLLQLTDGRILCTYGYRHKPFGIRASLSSDEGRTWDLKNEIIIRDDGMHTDLGYPSSAEIGPGRVLTAYYFHDEKGTRFIAGTFFKI
;
A
#
# COMPACT_ATOMS: atom_id res chain seq x y z
N MET A 1 -20.17 6.76 -16.60
CA MET A 1 -20.58 5.34 -16.51
C MET A 1 -19.41 4.57 -15.94
N MET A 2 -19.64 3.84 -14.86
CA MET A 2 -18.63 2.98 -14.23
C MET A 2 -18.82 1.55 -14.71
N GLU A 3 -17.73 0.83 -14.91
CA GLU A 3 -17.72 -0.57 -15.31
C GLU A 3 -16.87 -1.36 -14.31
N HIS A 4 -17.51 -2.25 -13.55
CA HIS A 4 -16.83 -3.12 -12.59
C HIS A 4 -16.32 -4.39 -13.27
N THR A 5 -15.13 -4.83 -12.87
CA THR A 5 -14.51 -6.06 -13.37
C THR A 5 -13.86 -6.83 -12.23
N THR A 6 -13.66 -8.13 -12.43
CA THR A 6 -12.85 -8.97 -11.56
C THR A 6 -11.46 -9.10 -12.18
N ILE A 7 -10.43 -8.66 -11.45
CA ILE A 7 -9.03 -8.75 -11.88
C ILE A 7 -8.48 -10.15 -11.57
N TYR A 8 -8.74 -10.65 -10.37
CA TYR A 8 -8.36 -12.01 -9.97
C TYR A 8 -9.28 -12.52 -8.85
N LYS A 9 -9.74 -13.77 -8.97
CA LYS A 9 -10.54 -14.45 -7.96
C LYS A 9 -10.26 -15.94 -7.95
N ASP A 10 -10.07 -16.50 -6.76
CA ASP A 10 -9.99 -17.93 -6.49
C ASP A 10 -10.72 -18.19 -5.17
N GLU A 11 -11.70 -19.09 -5.16
CA GLU A 11 -12.52 -19.36 -3.97
C GLU A 11 -11.72 -20.00 -2.82
N ASN A 12 -10.54 -20.56 -3.11
CA ASN A 12 -9.63 -21.17 -2.16
C ASN A 12 -8.56 -20.20 -1.62
N LEU A 13 -8.54 -18.97 -2.12
CA LEU A 13 -7.57 -17.95 -1.71
C LEU A 13 -8.23 -16.77 -1.01
N TYR A 14 -7.42 -16.09 -0.21
CA TYR A 14 -7.66 -14.75 0.28
C TYR A 14 -6.74 -13.83 -0.51
N CYS A 15 -7.28 -13.08 -1.47
CA CYS A 15 -6.52 -12.11 -2.26
C CYS A 15 -6.84 -10.68 -1.81
N ALA A 16 -5.82 -9.91 -1.44
CA ALA A 16 -5.99 -8.55 -0.92
C ALA A 16 -4.82 -7.62 -1.26
N PHE A 17 -4.99 -6.35 -0.91
CA PHE A 17 -3.96 -5.30 -0.95
C PHE A 17 -3.29 -5.16 -2.32
N PRO A 18 -4.06 -4.86 -3.38
CA PRO A 18 -3.49 -4.72 -4.71
C PRO A 18 -2.83 -3.36 -4.92
N ASP A 19 -1.84 -3.34 -5.81
CA ASP A 19 -1.26 -2.12 -6.38
C ASP A 19 -1.15 -2.26 -7.90
N ILE A 20 -1.50 -1.21 -8.65
CA ILE A 20 -1.52 -1.23 -10.11
C ILE A 20 -0.43 -0.33 -10.71
N ALA A 21 0.41 -0.91 -11.58
CA ALA A 21 1.37 -0.15 -12.39
C ALA A 21 1.00 -0.23 -13.87
N LYS A 22 0.97 0.93 -14.53
CA LYS A 22 0.95 1.03 -15.99
C LYS A 22 2.38 1.15 -16.50
N LEU A 23 2.82 0.17 -17.28
CA LEU A 23 4.15 0.15 -17.85
C LEU A 23 4.24 1.10 -19.06
N GLU A 24 5.47 1.50 -19.42
CA GLU A 24 5.77 2.24 -20.64
C GLU A 24 5.30 1.50 -21.91
N SER A 25 5.29 0.17 -21.88
CA SER A 25 4.75 -0.68 -22.96
C SER A 25 3.24 -0.54 -23.14
N GLY A 26 2.53 0.07 -22.18
CA GLY A 26 1.07 0.16 -22.12
C GLY A 26 0.40 -1.03 -21.43
N GLU A 27 1.15 -2.08 -21.07
CA GLU A 27 0.65 -3.18 -20.25
C GLU A 27 0.34 -2.71 -18.81
N LEU A 28 -0.66 -3.34 -18.19
CA LEU A 28 -0.98 -3.13 -16.77
C LEU A 28 -0.51 -4.33 -15.96
N LEU A 29 0.12 -4.06 -14.83
CA LEU A 29 0.43 -5.05 -13.80
C LEU A 29 -0.38 -4.75 -12.55
N VAL A 30 -0.97 -5.78 -11.96
CA VAL A 30 -1.57 -5.68 -10.63
C VAL A 30 -0.83 -6.65 -9.72
N ALA A 31 -0.01 -6.11 -8.83
CA ALA A 31 0.58 -6.85 -7.72
C ALA A 31 -0.44 -6.97 -6.60
N PHE A 32 -0.47 -8.09 -5.87
CA PHE A 32 -1.33 -8.27 -4.72
C PHE A 32 -0.83 -9.37 -3.80
N ARG A 33 -1.29 -9.34 -2.55
CA ARG A 33 -1.09 -10.42 -1.58
C ARG A 33 -2.09 -11.53 -1.85
N GLU A 34 -1.64 -12.77 -1.82
CA GLU A 34 -2.53 -13.92 -1.66
C GLU A 34 -2.11 -14.84 -0.53
N ALA A 35 -3.09 -15.49 0.10
CA ALA A 35 -2.88 -16.53 1.11
C ALA A 35 -3.95 -17.63 0.94
N PRO A 36 -3.74 -18.86 1.46
CA PRO A 36 -4.80 -19.85 1.53
C PRO A 36 -6.02 -19.31 2.29
N ARG A 37 -7.21 -19.55 1.77
CA ARG A 37 -8.44 -19.16 2.47
C ARG A 37 -8.59 -19.99 3.73
N ARG A 38 -8.62 -19.32 4.88
CA ARG A 38 -8.84 -19.92 6.20
C ARG A 38 -10.30 -19.78 6.63
N LYS A 39 -10.71 -20.60 7.60
CA LYS A 39 -12.04 -20.48 8.24
C LYS A 39 -12.15 -19.18 9.04
N THR A 40 -11.09 -18.85 9.79
CA THR A 40 -10.97 -17.59 10.52
C THR A 40 -10.22 -16.60 9.64
N ILE A 41 -10.85 -15.46 9.35
CA ILE A 41 -10.22 -14.41 8.53
C ILE A 41 -9.14 -13.71 9.36
N SER A 42 -7.95 -13.60 8.77
CA SER A 42 -6.80 -12.92 9.36
C SER A 42 -5.93 -12.33 8.24
N HIS A 43 -5.31 -11.19 8.52
CA HIS A 43 -4.26 -10.63 7.67
C HIS A 43 -2.87 -11.21 7.99
N HIS A 44 -2.74 -11.92 9.11
CA HIS A 44 -1.54 -12.69 9.46
C HIS A 44 -1.70 -14.12 8.95
N ASP A 45 -0.93 -14.51 7.93
CA ASP A 45 -0.85 -15.90 7.45
C ASP A 45 0.59 -16.20 7.02
N PRO A 46 1.25 -17.25 7.54
CA PRO A 46 2.64 -17.57 7.19
C PRO A 46 2.78 -17.98 5.71
N GLN A 47 1.70 -18.38 5.06
CA GLN A 47 1.70 -18.82 3.66
C GLN A 47 1.29 -17.69 2.71
N SER A 48 1.23 -16.44 3.18
CA SER A 48 0.96 -15.32 2.29
C SER A 48 2.17 -15.00 1.42
N ARG A 49 1.90 -14.67 0.15
CA ARG A 49 2.91 -14.37 -0.86
C ARG A 49 2.53 -13.17 -1.70
N ALA A 50 3.53 -12.53 -2.30
CA ALA A 50 3.32 -11.49 -3.30
C ALA A 50 3.27 -12.11 -4.70
N VAL A 51 2.24 -11.74 -5.45
CA VAL A 51 1.99 -12.23 -6.82
C VAL A 51 1.57 -11.06 -7.70
N LEU A 52 1.60 -11.26 -9.02
CA LEU A 52 1.04 -10.32 -9.99
C LEU A 52 0.24 -11.01 -11.07
N VAL A 53 -0.68 -10.26 -11.67
CA VAL A 53 -1.33 -10.57 -12.95
C VAL A 53 -1.08 -9.45 -13.95
N ARG A 54 -1.13 -9.77 -15.25
CA ARG A 54 -0.86 -8.82 -16.34
C ARG A 54 -2.05 -8.67 -17.25
N SER A 55 -2.34 -7.45 -17.67
CA SER A 55 -3.22 -7.16 -18.79
C SER A 55 -2.45 -6.51 -19.94
N LYS A 56 -2.74 -6.97 -21.17
CA LYS A 56 -2.18 -6.43 -22.42
C LYS A 56 -3.17 -5.60 -23.22
N ASP A 57 -4.40 -5.46 -22.73
CA ASP A 57 -5.54 -4.86 -23.42
C ASP A 57 -6.23 -3.80 -22.56
N SER A 58 -5.42 -3.02 -21.82
CA SER A 58 -5.86 -1.94 -20.93
C SER A 58 -6.82 -2.39 -19.82
N GLY A 59 -6.60 -3.58 -19.26
CA GLY A 59 -7.33 -4.11 -18.10
C GLY A 59 -8.58 -4.92 -18.44
N ARG A 60 -8.86 -5.17 -19.72
CA ARG A 60 -10.05 -5.92 -20.15
C ARG A 60 -9.93 -7.41 -19.83
N THR A 61 -8.75 -7.97 -20.05
CA THR A 61 -8.43 -9.35 -19.69
C THR A 61 -7.14 -9.42 -18.89
N TRP A 62 -7.03 -10.44 -18.05
CA TRP A 62 -5.90 -10.68 -17.16
C TRP A 62 -5.34 -12.06 -17.43
N GLY A 63 -4.02 -12.13 -17.63
CA GLY A 63 -3.30 -13.36 -17.87
C GLY A 63 -3.00 -14.14 -16.59
N GLU A 64 -2.21 -15.20 -16.75
CA GLU A 64 -1.77 -16.06 -15.65
C GLU A 64 -1.02 -15.29 -14.56
N LYS A 65 -1.14 -15.82 -13.34
CA LYS A 65 -0.47 -15.30 -12.15
C LYS A 65 1.02 -15.63 -12.17
N THR A 66 1.86 -14.65 -11.85
CA THR A 66 3.30 -14.79 -11.66
C THR A 66 3.66 -14.49 -10.21
N ALA A 67 4.58 -15.26 -9.61
CA ALA A 67 5.08 -14.97 -8.28
C ALA A 67 6.06 -13.77 -8.31
N ILE A 68 5.86 -12.83 -7.40
CA ILE A 68 6.85 -11.76 -7.11
C ILE A 68 7.82 -12.29 -6.06
N TYR A 69 7.28 -12.74 -4.92
CA TYR A 69 8.09 -13.20 -3.80
C TYR A 69 7.29 -14.10 -2.85
N ALA A 70 7.96 -15.12 -2.32
CA ALA A 70 7.45 -16.00 -1.27
C ALA A 70 8.64 -16.62 -0.53
N ASP A 71 8.56 -16.72 0.79
CA ASP A 71 9.47 -17.51 1.62
C ASP A 71 8.74 -18.08 2.85
N GLU A 72 9.48 -18.40 3.93
CA GLU A 72 8.92 -18.98 5.16
C GLU A 72 8.11 -17.98 6.01
N ASP A 73 8.30 -16.68 5.81
CA ASP A 73 7.59 -15.62 6.50
C ASP A 73 6.49 -15.08 5.55
N GLY A 74 5.32 -14.73 6.10
CA GLY A 74 4.18 -14.28 5.30
C GLY A 74 4.40 -12.89 4.72
N VAL A 75 4.20 -12.71 3.40
CA VAL A 75 4.32 -11.42 2.71
C VAL A 75 3.04 -10.59 2.81
N GLN A 76 3.17 -9.27 2.95
CA GLN A 76 2.07 -8.30 3.04
C GLN A 76 2.23 -7.11 2.10
N ASP A 77 1.10 -6.65 1.59
CA ASP A 77 0.92 -5.35 0.91
C ASP A 77 1.96 -5.06 -0.20
N PRO A 78 2.13 -5.99 -1.17
CA PRO A 78 3.09 -5.77 -2.25
C PRO A 78 2.64 -4.62 -3.14
N SER A 79 3.47 -3.59 -3.18
CA SER A 79 3.33 -2.46 -4.11
C SER A 79 4.30 -2.60 -5.27
N ILE A 80 4.03 -1.99 -6.42
CA ILE A 80 4.80 -2.16 -7.65
C ILE A 80 4.95 -0.86 -8.42
N MET A 81 6.16 -0.59 -8.92
CA MET A 81 6.41 0.53 -9.82
C MET A 81 7.43 0.18 -10.91
N GLN A 82 7.39 0.89 -12.03
CA GLN A 82 8.40 0.81 -13.09
C GLN A 82 9.33 2.01 -13.02
N LEU A 83 10.64 1.75 -12.88
CA LEU A 83 11.70 2.74 -12.96
C LEU A 83 11.86 3.22 -14.41
N LYS A 84 12.42 4.41 -14.60
CA LYS A 84 12.67 5.03 -15.92
C LYS A 84 13.60 4.23 -16.82
N ASP A 85 14.38 3.30 -16.27
CA ASP A 85 15.22 2.39 -17.06
C ASP A 85 14.50 1.09 -17.47
N GLY A 86 13.20 0.99 -17.14
CA GLY A 86 12.35 -0.14 -17.46
C GLY A 86 12.31 -1.23 -16.39
N ALA A 87 13.22 -1.23 -15.41
CA ALA A 87 13.21 -2.20 -14.32
C ALA A 87 11.99 -1.99 -13.41
N LEU A 88 11.48 -3.07 -12.81
CA LEU A 88 10.41 -3.00 -11.83
C LEU A 88 10.97 -3.10 -10.42
N LEU A 89 10.34 -2.39 -9.49
CA LEU A 89 10.50 -2.59 -8.05
C LEU A 89 9.20 -3.09 -7.46
N SER A 90 9.29 -4.01 -6.51
CA SER A 90 8.19 -4.33 -5.62
C SER A 90 8.64 -4.29 -4.16
N ASN A 91 7.94 -3.50 -3.35
CA ASN A 91 8.13 -3.39 -1.92
C ASN A 91 6.97 -4.04 -1.17
N PHE A 92 7.26 -4.68 -0.04
CA PHE A 92 6.30 -5.35 0.85
C PHE A 92 6.89 -5.45 2.26
N PHE A 93 6.07 -5.72 3.27
CA PHE A 93 6.58 -6.12 4.59
C PHE A 93 6.24 -7.58 4.88
N LYS A 94 6.79 -8.12 5.97
CA LYS A 94 6.67 -9.55 6.27
C LYS A 94 6.25 -9.83 7.72
N TRP A 95 5.47 -10.90 7.89
CA TRP A 95 5.07 -11.49 9.16
C TRP A 95 5.91 -12.72 9.47
N ARG A 96 6.64 -12.67 10.59
CA ARG A 96 7.41 -13.81 11.08
C ARG A 96 6.66 -14.56 12.17
N PHE A 97 6.45 -15.86 11.98
CA PHE A 97 5.74 -16.71 12.92
C PHE A 97 6.70 -17.53 13.79
N ARG A 98 6.41 -17.64 15.10
CA ARG A 98 7.19 -18.45 16.05
C ARG A 98 6.30 -19.15 17.07
N LYS A 99 6.78 -20.28 17.57
CA LYS A 99 6.08 -21.06 18.61
C LYS A 99 6.12 -20.37 19.96
N ASN A 100 7.24 -19.74 20.30
CA ASN A 100 7.41 -18.99 21.54
C ASN A 100 7.44 -17.50 21.24
N ARG A 101 6.95 -16.68 22.17
CA ARG A 101 6.93 -15.22 22.04
C ARG A 101 8.34 -14.65 22.10
N GLU A 102 9.19 -15.27 22.91
CA GLU A 102 10.57 -14.88 23.18
C GLU A 102 11.44 -14.93 21.91
N ASP A 103 11.11 -15.82 20.97
CA ASP A 103 11.78 -15.94 19.67
C ASP A 103 11.52 -14.73 18.74
N LEU A 104 10.62 -13.83 19.15
CA LEU A 104 10.30 -12.58 18.47
C LEU A 104 10.76 -11.35 19.26
N GLU A 105 11.51 -11.52 20.35
CA GLU A 105 12.08 -10.41 21.10
C GLU A 105 12.91 -9.48 20.20
N GLY A 106 12.73 -8.17 20.37
CA GLY A 106 13.38 -7.15 19.55
C GLY A 106 12.76 -6.91 18.16
N SER A 107 11.79 -7.74 17.77
CA SER A 107 10.83 -7.39 16.70
C SER A 107 9.92 -6.25 17.19
N GLY A 108 9.16 -5.62 16.28
CA GLY A 108 8.21 -4.58 16.67
C GLY A 108 7.01 -5.16 17.44
N GLN A 109 5.79 -4.75 17.08
CA GLN A 109 4.60 -5.30 17.72
C GLN A 109 4.51 -6.81 17.49
N VAL A 110 4.34 -7.56 18.59
CA VAL A 110 4.13 -9.00 18.58
C VAL A 110 2.65 -9.30 18.87
N TYR A 111 2.07 -10.21 18.10
CA TYR A 111 0.66 -10.58 18.17
C TYR A 111 0.51 -12.06 18.55
N ASP A 112 -0.43 -12.34 19.46
CA ASP A 112 -0.90 -13.70 19.72
C ASP A 112 -1.92 -14.08 18.64
N VAL A 113 -1.53 -15.05 17.83
CA VAL A 113 -2.32 -15.65 16.74
C VAL A 113 -2.56 -17.15 16.98
N SER A 114 -2.41 -17.62 18.22
CA SER A 114 -2.60 -19.03 18.59
C SER A 114 -3.98 -19.56 18.20
N SER A 115 -5.00 -18.71 18.25
CA SER A 115 -6.37 -19.02 17.81
C SER A 115 -6.50 -19.37 16.32
N LEU A 116 -5.52 -19.01 15.48
CA LEU A 116 -5.49 -19.34 14.06
C LEU A 116 -4.95 -20.76 13.80
N GLY A 117 -4.27 -21.38 14.77
CA GLY A 117 -3.87 -22.79 14.72
C GLY A 117 -2.79 -23.12 13.69
N PHE A 118 -1.90 -22.17 13.37
CA PHE A 118 -0.79 -22.40 12.43
C PHE A 118 0.30 -23.30 13.03
N PRO A 119 0.81 -24.32 12.31
CA PRO A 119 1.92 -25.15 12.78
C PRO A 119 3.24 -24.37 12.94
N GLU A 120 3.41 -23.28 12.19
CA GLU A 120 4.56 -22.37 12.23
C GLU A 120 4.65 -21.63 13.57
N GLY A 121 3.52 -21.42 14.27
CA GLY A 121 3.51 -20.83 15.60
C GLY A 121 2.24 -20.07 15.96
N GLY A 122 2.06 -19.84 17.26
CA GLY A 122 0.98 -19.04 17.81
C GLY A 122 1.34 -17.56 18.00
N TRP A 123 2.54 -17.13 17.62
CA TRP A 123 2.98 -15.76 17.74
C TRP A 123 3.49 -15.24 16.40
N THR A 124 3.22 -13.97 16.09
CA THR A 124 3.73 -13.32 14.88
C THR A 124 4.21 -11.90 15.15
N ALA A 125 5.21 -11.43 14.39
CA ALA A 125 5.67 -10.05 14.44
C ALA A 125 5.99 -9.50 13.04
N ASP A 126 5.84 -8.19 12.87
CA ASP A 126 6.30 -7.48 11.68
C ASP A 126 7.83 -7.34 11.74
N ILE A 127 8.50 -7.84 10.71
CA ILE A 127 9.97 -7.84 10.58
C ILE A 127 10.49 -6.80 9.57
N GLY A 128 9.63 -5.87 9.15
CA GLY A 128 9.98 -4.69 8.37
C GLY A 128 9.83 -4.87 6.86
N THR A 129 10.34 -3.87 6.13
CA THR A 129 10.15 -3.70 4.69
C THR A 129 11.24 -4.38 3.88
N PHE A 130 10.83 -5.03 2.81
CA PHE A 130 11.68 -5.74 1.86
C PHE A 130 11.39 -5.23 0.45
N VAL A 131 12.42 -5.20 -0.40
CA VAL A 131 12.28 -4.77 -1.81
C VAL A 131 13.00 -5.74 -2.73
N VAL A 132 12.29 -6.20 -3.76
CA VAL A 132 12.82 -7.02 -4.86
C VAL A 132 12.72 -6.28 -6.18
N ARG A 133 13.63 -6.60 -7.11
CA ARG A 133 13.70 -5.99 -8.44
C ARG A 133 13.42 -7.01 -9.53
N SER A 134 12.96 -6.53 -10.67
CA SER A 134 12.88 -7.30 -11.90
C SER A 134 13.43 -6.50 -13.08
N GLU A 135 14.28 -7.13 -13.88
CA GLU A 135 14.91 -6.52 -15.07
C GLU A 135 14.29 -7.05 -16.39
N ASP A 136 13.29 -7.92 -16.31
CA ASP A 136 12.61 -8.56 -17.44
C ASP A 136 11.09 -8.30 -17.46
N SER A 137 10.71 -7.11 -16.99
CA SER A 137 9.31 -6.66 -16.90
C SER A 137 8.43 -7.51 -15.98
N GLY A 138 8.98 -8.08 -14.90
CA GLY A 138 8.22 -8.81 -13.88
C GLY A 138 7.99 -10.27 -14.21
N ARG A 139 8.80 -10.88 -15.09
CA ARG A 139 8.76 -12.32 -15.36
C ARG A 139 9.57 -13.10 -14.33
N THR A 140 10.72 -12.55 -13.93
CA THR A 140 11.55 -13.05 -12.84
C THR A 140 11.91 -11.92 -11.89
N TRP A 141 12.18 -12.27 -10.64
CA TRP A 141 12.44 -11.34 -9.55
C TRP A 141 13.66 -11.77 -8.74
N ASP A 142 14.29 -10.81 -8.08
CA ASP A 142 15.38 -11.06 -7.14
C ASP A 142 14.97 -12.10 -6.09
N LYS A 143 15.87 -13.06 -5.82
CA LYS A 143 15.65 -14.09 -4.78
C LYS A 143 15.99 -13.60 -3.38
N ILE A 144 16.87 -12.61 -3.28
CA ILE A 144 17.32 -12.03 -2.01
C ILE A 144 16.81 -10.58 -2.02
N PRO A 145 15.80 -10.24 -1.20
CA PRO A 145 15.31 -8.88 -1.12
C PRO A 145 16.33 -7.98 -0.42
N SER A 146 16.36 -6.70 -0.80
CA SER A 146 16.98 -5.66 0.03
C SER A 146 16.08 -5.37 1.24
N HIS A 147 16.70 -4.98 2.34
CA HIS A 147 16.03 -4.63 3.61
C HIS A 147 16.83 -3.52 4.30
N PHE A 148 16.17 -2.78 5.19
CA PHE A 148 16.79 -1.70 5.96
C PHE A 148 16.09 -1.54 7.31
N GLU A 149 16.78 -0.90 8.24
CA GLU A 149 16.27 -0.50 9.53
C GLU A 149 16.33 1.02 9.68
N ILE A 150 15.48 1.58 10.55
CA ILE A 150 15.55 2.97 10.97
C ILE A 150 15.92 2.97 12.45
N ALA A 151 17.08 3.54 12.79
CA ALA A 151 17.56 3.57 14.17
C ALA A 151 16.53 4.19 15.12
N GLY A 152 16.22 3.51 16.21
CA GLY A 152 15.21 3.94 17.18
C GLY A 152 13.78 3.54 16.85
N HIS A 153 13.51 2.96 15.68
CA HIS A 153 12.19 2.52 15.25
C HIS A 153 12.18 1.03 14.90
N LYS A 154 11.01 0.39 15.03
CA LYS A 154 10.80 -1.05 14.79
C LYS A 154 9.58 -1.25 13.88
N ALA A 155 9.48 -2.45 13.29
CA ALA A 155 8.37 -2.82 12.41
C ALA A 155 8.10 -1.74 11.35
N ILE A 156 9.10 -1.51 10.50
CA ILE A 156 9.02 -0.51 9.44
C ILE A 156 8.25 -1.12 8.27
N SER A 157 6.95 -0.86 8.19
CA SER A 157 6.05 -1.41 7.18
C SER A 157 5.90 -0.48 5.96
N THR A 158 5.31 -0.98 4.88
CA THR A 158 5.03 -0.24 3.65
C THR A 158 3.75 -0.77 2.98
N SER A 159 3.00 0.08 2.30
CA SER A 159 1.74 -0.30 1.63
C SER A 159 1.43 0.55 0.38
N SER A 160 2.42 1.30 -0.10
CA SER A 160 2.33 2.12 -1.32
C SER A 160 3.61 2.00 -2.13
N PRO A 161 3.56 2.20 -3.46
CA PRO A 161 4.72 2.04 -4.31
C PRO A 161 5.79 3.09 -4.01
N ALA A 162 7.04 2.73 -4.27
CA ALA A 162 8.13 3.69 -4.32
C ALA A 162 7.90 4.75 -5.42
N LEU A 163 8.60 5.87 -5.32
CA LEU A 163 8.49 7.03 -6.19
C LEU A 163 9.87 7.44 -6.71
N GLU A 164 10.09 7.37 -8.02
CA GLU A 164 11.35 7.80 -8.63
C GLU A 164 11.37 9.30 -8.95
N LEU A 165 12.35 10.01 -8.41
CA LEU A 165 12.56 11.44 -8.62
C LEU A 165 13.21 11.76 -9.97
N THR A 166 13.18 13.04 -10.35
CA THR A 166 14.09 13.55 -11.38
C THR A 166 15.54 13.38 -10.90
N GLY A 167 16.37 12.69 -11.68
CA GLY A 167 17.75 12.33 -11.31
C GLY A 167 17.94 10.91 -10.77
N GLY A 168 16.90 10.08 -10.72
CA GLY A 168 17.01 8.63 -10.47
C GLY A 168 17.12 8.23 -9.00
N THR A 169 17.03 9.17 -8.06
CA THR A 169 16.84 8.83 -6.64
C THR A 169 15.43 8.33 -6.44
N ILE A 170 15.28 7.23 -5.71
CA ILE A 170 13.98 6.61 -5.41
C ILE A 170 13.63 6.89 -3.95
N LEU A 171 12.38 7.26 -3.72
CA LEU A 171 11.78 7.46 -2.42
C LEU A 171 10.85 6.29 -2.10
N LEU A 172 11.03 5.64 -0.96
CA LEU A 172 10.13 4.59 -0.49
C LEU A 172 9.40 5.07 0.77
N PRO A 173 8.07 5.29 0.70
CA PRO A 173 7.30 5.65 1.87
C PRO A 173 7.12 4.44 2.79
N VAL A 174 7.38 4.65 4.07
CA VAL A 174 7.28 3.62 5.13
C VAL A 174 6.72 4.23 6.41
N TYR A 175 6.28 3.39 7.32
CA TYR A 175 5.77 3.81 8.63
C TYR A 175 6.20 2.81 9.68
N SER A 176 6.41 3.26 10.92
CA SER A 176 6.69 2.36 12.03
C SER A 176 5.40 2.02 12.77
N GLN A 177 5.24 0.75 13.13
CA GLN A 177 4.16 0.32 14.02
C GLN A 177 4.41 0.76 15.47
N PRO A 178 3.34 0.93 16.28
CA PRO A 178 3.49 1.12 17.71
C PRO A 178 4.25 -0.06 18.34
N VAL A 179 5.06 0.19 19.36
CA VAL A 179 5.76 -0.87 20.10
C VAL A 179 5.17 -0.97 21.50
N THR A 180 4.69 -2.15 21.87
CA THR A 180 4.29 -2.43 23.26
C THR A 180 5.50 -2.90 24.07
N SER A 181 5.83 -2.18 25.15
CA SER A 181 6.78 -2.63 26.19
C SER A 181 6.02 -2.75 27.52
N GLY A 182 5.74 -3.97 27.96
CA GLY A 182 4.92 -4.21 29.15
C GLY A 182 3.46 -3.76 28.95
N SER A 183 2.97 -2.86 29.81
CA SER A 183 1.65 -2.21 29.66
C SER A 183 1.69 -0.90 28.88
N GLU A 184 2.87 -0.42 28.49
CA GLU A 184 3.05 0.85 27.81
C GLU A 184 3.15 0.64 26.29
N MET A 185 2.30 1.34 25.56
CA MET A 185 2.37 1.42 24.10
C MET A 185 3.11 2.71 23.74
N THR A 186 4.22 2.63 23.00
CA THR A 186 4.85 3.81 22.42
C THR A 186 3.98 4.30 21.26
N ARG A 187 3.46 5.53 21.38
CA ARG A 187 2.36 6.02 20.53
C ARG A 187 2.69 6.92 19.33
N PRO A 188 3.90 7.43 19.08
CA PRO A 188 4.13 7.89 17.73
C PRO A 188 4.39 6.68 16.83
N SER A 189 3.48 6.46 15.89
CA SER A 189 3.74 5.71 14.65
C SER A 189 4.06 6.71 13.55
N PRO A 190 5.33 7.17 13.44
CA PRO A 190 5.75 8.07 12.39
C PRO A 190 5.77 7.41 11.02
N SER A 191 5.52 8.24 10.02
CA SER A 191 5.80 7.96 8.61
C SER A 191 7.15 8.57 8.21
N PHE A 192 7.92 7.82 7.43
CA PHE A 192 9.20 8.22 6.87
C PHE A 192 9.23 8.02 5.36
N VAL A 193 10.24 8.63 4.73
CA VAL A 193 10.70 8.24 3.41
C VAL A 193 12.15 7.76 3.49
N MET A 194 12.42 6.62 2.88
CA MET A 194 13.77 6.08 2.66
C MET A 194 14.26 6.41 1.26
N ARG A 195 15.58 6.50 1.08
CA ARG A 195 16.21 6.84 -0.21
C ARG A 195 17.05 5.71 -0.76
N SER A 196 16.89 5.45 -2.05
CA SER A 196 17.86 4.67 -2.82
C SER A 196 18.46 5.53 -3.94
N ARG A 197 19.77 5.43 -4.11
CA ARG A 197 20.54 6.10 -5.19
C ARG A 197 21.13 5.10 -6.19
N ASP A 198 20.84 3.81 -6.00
CA ASP A 198 21.41 2.69 -6.73
C ASP A 198 20.32 1.76 -7.29
N LYS A 199 19.17 2.36 -7.64
CA LYS A 199 18.04 1.70 -8.30
C LYS A 199 17.34 0.64 -7.43
N GLY A 200 17.22 0.92 -6.12
CA GLY A 200 16.49 0.09 -5.16
C GLY A 200 17.31 -1.05 -4.56
N LYS A 201 18.65 -1.04 -4.70
CA LYS A 201 19.52 -2.08 -4.15
C LYS A 201 19.84 -1.83 -2.68
N THR A 202 20.07 -0.57 -2.31
CA THR A 202 20.29 -0.15 -0.93
C THR A 202 19.42 1.05 -0.58
N TRP A 203 19.10 1.18 0.71
CA TRP A 203 18.21 2.20 1.25
C TRP A 203 18.83 2.86 2.47
N ALA A 204 18.83 4.19 2.52
CA ALA A 204 19.42 4.98 3.60
C ALA A 204 18.74 6.35 3.73
N GLU A 205 19.30 7.22 4.58
CA GLU A 205 18.89 8.62 4.73
C GLU A 205 17.38 8.78 5.05
N PRO A 206 16.87 8.17 6.15
CA PRO A 206 15.48 8.33 6.56
C PRO A 206 15.16 9.82 6.75
N ALA A 207 14.07 10.28 6.16
CA ALA A 207 13.50 11.59 6.46
C ALA A 207 12.10 11.42 7.03
N LEU A 208 11.85 12.04 8.19
CA LEU A 208 10.55 12.05 8.84
C LEU A 208 9.56 12.82 7.98
N ILE A 209 8.47 12.17 7.59
CA ILE A 209 7.34 12.82 6.91
C ILE A 209 6.46 13.48 7.94
N ALA A 210 6.00 12.69 8.92
CA ALA A 210 5.08 13.15 9.93
C ALA A 210 5.11 12.24 11.15
N GLU A 211 4.94 12.85 12.32
CA GLU A 211 4.74 12.20 13.61
C GLU A 211 3.77 13.05 14.42
N ASP A 212 2.73 12.45 14.97
CA ASP A 212 1.88 13.14 15.94
C ASP A 212 2.55 13.14 17.33
N GLN A 213 3.22 14.24 17.65
CA GLN A 213 3.92 14.46 18.92
C GLN A 213 2.99 14.37 20.14
N GLU A 214 1.68 14.59 19.94
CA GLU A 214 0.69 14.48 21.02
C GLU A 214 0.25 13.02 21.25
N GLY A 215 0.66 12.09 20.38
CA GLY A 215 0.35 10.66 20.48
C GLY A 215 -1.14 10.33 20.33
N LYS A 216 -1.90 11.17 19.62
CA LYS A 216 -3.35 11.01 19.39
C LYS A 216 -3.67 10.24 18.12
N ALA A 217 -2.76 10.16 17.17
CA ALA A 217 -2.93 9.42 15.93
C ALA A 217 -1.66 8.68 15.51
N ALA A 218 -1.83 7.44 15.06
CA ALA A 218 -0.81 6.73 14.31
C ALA A 218 -0.88 7.17 12.84
N LEU A 219 0.25 7.62 12.26
CA LEU A 219 0.32 8.14 10.90
C LEU A 219 0.92 7.07 10.00
N GLU A 220 0.05 6.32 9.35
CA GLU A 220 0.38 5.06 8.70
C GLU A 220 0.02 5.07 7.21
N GLU A 221 0.46 4.03 6.50
CA GLU A 221 0.11 3.79 5.09
C GLU A 221 0.33 5.04 4.19
N PRO A 222 1.52 5.69 4.25
CA PRO A 222 1.82 6.89 3.48
C PRO A 222 1.85 6.63 1.97
N ALA A 223 1.00 7.34 1.23
CA ALA A 223 0.97 7.35 -0.23
C ALA A 223 1.58 8.64 -0.77
N LEU A 224 2.54 8.52 -1.70
CA LEU A 224 3.24 9.65 -2.30
C LEU A 224 2.77 9.93 -3.73
N VAL A 225 2.71 11.22 -4.10
CA VAL A 225 2.69 11.64 -5.50
C VAL A 225 3.65 12.81 -5.71
N ARG A 226 4.45 12.72 -6.78
CA ARG A 226 5.27 13.85 -7.24
C ARG A 226 4.53 14.58 -8.36
N LEU A 227 4.27 15.85 -8.14
CA LEU A 227 3.59 16.69 -9.11
C LEU A 227 4.54 17.21 -10.19
N LYS A 228 3.98 17.60 -11.35
CA LYS A 228 4.70 18.31 -12.42
C LYS A 228 5.44 19.56 -11.95
N SER A 229 4.93 20.26 -10.92
CA SER A 229 5.60 21.41 -10.30
C SER A 229 6.86 21.05 -9.49
N GLY A 230 7.09 19.76 -9.23
CA GLY A 230 8.20 19.26 -8.42
C GLY A 230 7.85 19.07 -6.94
N LYS A 231 6.70 19.59 -6.48
CA LYS A 231 6.16 19.32 -5.15
C LYS A 231 5.87 17.83 -4.98
N ILE A 232 6.12 17.30 -3.79
CA ILE A 232 5.68 15.96 -3.38
C ILE A 232 4.59 16.11 -2.32
N ILE A 233 3.48 15.41 -2.51
CA ILE A 233 2.41 15.28 -1.52
C ILE A 233 2.50 13.88 -0.93
N CYS A 234 2.35 13.79 0.39
CA CYS A 234 2.10 12.55 1.11
C CYS A 234 0.71 12.60 1.74
N MET A 235 -0.09 11.55 1.53
CA MET A 235 -1.36 11.33 2.22
C MET A 235 -1.22 10.10 3.12
N MET A 236 -1.67 10.17 4.36
CA MET A 236 -1.51 9.14 5.39
C MET A 236 -2.85 8.79 6.00
N ARG A 237 -3.04 7.51 6.34
CA ARG A 237 -4.09 7.07 7.26
C ARG A 237 -3.77 7.61 8.66
N ALA A 238 -4.81 8.07 9.36
CA ALA A 238 -4.74 8.35 10.79
C ALA A 238 -5.55 7.30 11.56
N ASP A 239 -4.87 6.36 12.20
CA ASP A 239 -5.51 5.35 13.07
C ASP A 239 -5.53 5.81 14.54
N SER A 240 -6.24 5.08 15.40
CA SER A 240 -6.20 5.15 16.87
C SER A 240 -6.48 6.53 17.49
N GLY A 241 -7.65 7.12 17.17
CA GLY A 241 -8.10 8.39 17.78
C GLY A 241 -8.12 9.58 16.82
N GLY A 242 -7.60 9.41 15.59
CA GLY A 242 -7.55 10.43 14.55
C GLY A 242 -8.82 10.63 13.69
N GLY A 243 -9.92 9.94 14.00
CA GLY A 243 -11.23 10.17 13.36
C GLY A 243 -11.38 9.68 11.91
N ASP A 244 -10.45 8.85 11.41
CA ASP A 244 -10.40 8.31 10.03
C ASP A 244 -10.36 9.37 8.91
N LEU A 245 -10.03 10.61 9.26
CA LEU A 245 -9.72 11.65 8.29
C LEU A 245 -8.27 11.54 7.87
N LEU A 246 -8.00 11.53 6.57
CA LEU A 246 -6.64 11.43 6.05
C LEU A 246 -5.80 12.64 6.46
N ARG A 247 -4.51 12.42 6.69
CA ARG A 247 -3.52 13.47 6.98
C ARG A 247 -2.67 13.73 5.75
N GLN A 248 -2.40 15.01 5.47
CA GLN A 248 -1.55 15.40 4.34
C GLN A 248 -0.31 16.14 4.84
N ALA A 249 0.84 15.81 4.25
CA ALA A 249 2.08 16.58 4.37
C ALA A 249 2.65 16.86 2.98
N GLU A 250 3.48 17.90 2.86
CA GLU A 250 4.06 18.31 1.59
C GLU A 250 5.57 18.53 1.70
N SER A 251 6.28 18.26 0.62
CA SER A 251 7.71 18.56 0.47
C SER A 251 7.98 19.33 -0.83
N SER A 252 8.83 20.34 -0.74
CA SER A 252 9.30 21.16 -1.86
C SER A 252 10.77 20.91 -2.23
N ASP A 253 11.47 20.02 -1.51
CA ASP A 253 12.91 19.79 -1.62
C ASP A 253 13.27 18.32 -1.95
N ASN A 254 12.36 17.64 -2.65
CA ASN A 254 12.45 16.22 -3.01
C ASN A 254 12.45 15.28 -1.78
N GLY A 255 11.55 15.56 -0.83
CA GLY A 255 11.27 14.72 0.33
C GLY A 255 12.30 14.82 1.44
N LYS A 256 13.27 15.75 1.36
CA LYS A 256 14.34 15.87 2.38
C LYS A 256 13.77 16.44 3.67
N THR A 257 12.90 17.43 3.54
CA THR A 257 12.12 18.00 4.62
C THR A 257 10.65 18.04 4.23
N TRP A 258 9.79 18.02 5.25
CA TRP A 258 8.34 18.00 5.10
C TRP A 258 7.72 19.10 5.95
N ALA A 259 6.71 19.76 5.41
CA ALA A 259 5.89 20.70 6.17
C ALA A 259 5.09 19.94 7.24
N LYS A 260 4.69 20.65 8.31
CA LYS A 260 3.78 20.11 9.31
C LYS A 260 2.51 19.59 8.62
N PHE A 261 2.11 18.36 8.94
CA PHE A 261 0.91 17.76 8.38
C PHE A 261 -0.37 18.46 8.88
N TRP A 262 -1.46 18.31 8.13
CA TRP A 262 -2.80 18.74 8.53
C TRP A 262 -3.85 17.66 8.24
N GLU A 263 -4.98 17.78 8.92
CA GLU A 263 -6.17 16.99 8.64
C GLU A 263 -6.84 17.47 7.35
N THR A 264 -7.11 16.54 6.45
CA THR A 264 -7.92 16.78 5.24
C THR A 264 -9.40 16.48 5.55
N PRO A 265 -10.34 16.96 4.72
CA PRO A 265 -11.74 16.60 4.92
C PRO A 265 -12.09 15.19 4.41
N ILE A 266 -11.13 14.43 3.85
CA ILE A 266 -11.36 13.11 3.26
C ILE A 266 -11.44 12.06 4.37
N MET A 267 -12.58 11.37 4.47
CA MET A 267 -12.80 10.27 5.41
C MET A 267 -12.64 8.91 4.73
N GLY A 268 -11.71 8.09 5.21
CA GLY A 268 -11.45 6.74 4.70
C GLY A 268 -9.96 6.41 4.58
N HIS A 269 -9.62 5.15 4.33
CA HIS A 269 -8.25 4.65 4.26
C HIS A 269 -8.13 3.26 3.57
N PRO A 270 -6.91 2.86 3.17
CA PRO A 270 -5.75 3.73 2.94
C PRO A 270 -5.93 4.56 1.66
N PRO A 271 -5.16 5.65 1.49
CA PRO A 271 -5.15 6.45 0.28
C PRO A 271 -4.23 5.89 -0.81
N HIS A 272 -4.52 6.26 -2.06
CA HIS A 272 -3.58 6.22 -3.17
C HIS A 272 -3.70 7.52 -3.96
N LEU A 273 -2.58 8.08 -4.39
CA LEU A 273 -2.50 9.35 -5.12
C LEU A 273 -2.00 9.13 -6.55
N LEU A 274 -2.67 9.74 -7.51
CA LEU A 274 -2.26 9.74 -8.92
C LEU A 274 -2.41 11.16 -9.49
N GLN A 275 -1.34 11.73 -10.05
CA GLN A 275 -1.48 12.93 -10.88
C GLN A 275 -1.93 12.52 -12.29
N LEU A 276 -3.11 13.00 -12.70
CA LEU A 276 -3.68 12.77 -14.02
C LEU A 276 -2.94 13.58 -15.09
N THR A 277 -3.10 13.17 -16.35
CA THR A 277 -2.49 13.82 -17.51
C THR A 277 -2.87 15.30 -17.63
N ASP A 278 -4.10 15.67 -17.23
CA ASP A 278 -4.60 17.05 -17.21
C ASP A 278 -4.05 17.90 -16.04
N GLY A 279 -3.30 17.30 -15.12
CA GLY A 279 -2.66 17.96 -13.98
C GLY A 279 -3.42 17.88 -12.66
N ARG A 280 -4.71 17.49 -12.67
CA ARG A 280 -5.47 17.20 -11.44
C ARG A 280 -4.86 16.03 -10.68
N ILE A 281 -5.09 15.97 -9.37
CA ILE A 281 -4.68 14.86 -8.51
C ILE A 281 -5.93 14.06 -8.16
N LEU A 282 -5.90 12.77 -8.41
CA LEU A 282 -6.88 11.80 -7.94
C LEU A 282 -6.39 11.18 -6.63
N CYS A 283 -7.18 11.31 -5.57
CA CYS A 283 -7.02 10.53 -4.34
C CYS A 283 -8.11 9.46 -4.30
N THR A 284 -7.73 8.19 -4.41
CA THR A 284 -8.64 7.05 -4.18
C THR A 284 -8.43 6.49 -2.78
N TYR A 285 -9.50 6.10 -2.09
CA TYR A 285 -9.41 5.59 -0.73
C TYR A 285 -10.48 4.53 -0.45
N GLY A 286 -10.15 3.59 0.44
CA GLY A 286 -11.13 2.66 0.98
C GLY A 286 -12.12 3.40 1.87
N TYR A 287 -13.41 3.08 1.74
CA TYR A 287 -14.46 3.66 2.56
C TYR A 287 -15.07 2.59 3.45
N ARG A 288 -14.52 2.47 4.66
CA ARG A 288 -14.90 1.44 5.65
C ARG A 288 -15.99 1.93 6.61
N HIS A 289 -16.83 2.84 6.13
CA HIS A 289 -18.05 3.31 6.76
C HIS A 289 -19.26 2.92 5.90
N LYS A 290 -20.44 2.75 6.49
CA LYS A 290 -21.64 2.41 5.70
C LYS A 290 -22.05 3.60 4.81
N PRO A 291 -22.37 3.39 3.52
CA PRO A 291 -22.25 2.15 2.76
C PRO A 291 -20.78 1.84 2.39
N PHE A 292 -20.32 0.61 2.71
CA PHE A 292 -18.90 0.25 2.57
C PHE A 292 -18.49 0.17 1.11
N GLY A 293 -17.28 0.60 0.78
CA GLY A 293 -16.81 0.54 -0.60
C GLY A 293 -15.52 1.31 -0.86
N ILE A 294 -15.46 1.95 -2.02
CA ILE A 294 -14.29 2.65 -2.55
C ILE A 294 -14.74 4.02 -3.03
N ARG A 295 -13.98 5.06 -2.70
CA ARG A 295 -14.30 6.43 -3.10
C ARG A 295 -13.07 7.12 -3.67
N ALA A 296 -13.32 8.25 -4.32
CA ALA A 296 -12.26 9.13 -4.76
C ALA A 296 -12.66 10.60 -4.68
N SER A 297 -11.66 11.46 -4.50
CA SER A 297 -11.79 12.91 -4.60
C SER A 297 -10.68 13.48 -5.46
N LEU A 298 -10.97 14.64 -6.07
CA LEU A 298 -10.04 15.35 -6.94
C LEU A 298 -9.54 16.62 -6.28
N SER A 299 -8.29 16.93 -6.55
CA SER A 299 -7.73 18.26 -6.32
C SER A 299 -7.28 18.87 -7.65
N SER A 300 -7.64 20.14 -7.86
CA SER A 300 -7.23 20.94 -9.04
C SER A 300 -6.24 22.05 -8.69
N ASP A 301 -5.81 22.13 -7.44
CA ASP A 301 -4.99 23.21 -6.88
C ASP A 301 -3.76 22.69 -6.13
N GLU A 302 -3.19 21.59 -6.65
CA GLU A 302 -2.00 20.92 -6.10
C GLU A 302 -2.17 20.46 -4.65
N GLY A 303 -3.33 19.88 -4.33
CA GLY A 303 -3.64 19.26 -3.05
C GLY A 303 -4.04 20.24 -1.95
N ARG A 304 -4.28 21.52 -2.26
CA ARG A 304 -4.73 22.49 -1.25
C ARG A 304 -6.18 22.26 -0.85
N THR A 305 -7.04 21.90 -1.81
CA THR A 305 -8.43 21.55 -1.58
C THR A 305 -8.81 20.25 -2.30
N TRP A 306 -9.82 19.57 -1.75
CA TRP A 306 -10.36 18.31 -2.23
C TRP A 306 -11.85 18.45 -2.50
N ASP A 307 -12.30 18.13 -3.72
CA ASP A 307 -13.69 18.25 -4.13
C ASP A 307 -14.52 17.08 -3.60
N LEU A 308 -15.01 17.21 -2.36
CA LEU A 308 -15.94 16.27 -1.74
C LEU A 308 -17.40 16.54 -2.10
N LYS A 309 -17.70 17.69 -2.70
CA LYS A 309 -19.04 17.98 -3.21
C LYS A 309 -19.37 17.06 -4.39
N ASN A 310 -18.37 16.77 -5.22
CA ASN A 310 -18.46 15.82 -6.33
C ASN A 310 -17.63 14.55 -6.05
N GLU A 311 -17.69 14.04 -4.82
CA GLU A 311 -17.01 12.79 -4.46
C GLU A 311 -17.44 11.65 -5.40
N ILE A 312 -16.46 10.90 -5.89
CA ILE A 312 -16.67 9.80 -6.83
C ILE A 312 -16.88 8.52 -6.02
N ILE A 313 -18.11 8.00 -6.02
CA ILE A 313 -18.43 6.71 -5.39
C ILE A 313 -18.09 5.60 -6.38
N ILE A 314 -16.93 4.96 -6.21
CA ILE A 314 -16.46 3.87 -7.07
C ILE A 314 -17.19 2.56 -6.72
N ARG A 315 -17.43 2.32 -5.43
CA ARG A 315 -18.24 1.22 -4.89
C ARG A 315 -18.95 1.67 -3.62
N ASP A 316 -20.15 1.15 -3.39
CA ASP A 316 -20.95 1.32 -2.17
C ASP A 316 -21.73 0.05 -1.78
N ASP A 317 -21.45 -1.07 -2.44
CA ASP A 317 -22.10 -2.38 -2.28
C ASP A 317 -21.29 -3.35 -1.39
N GLY A 318 -20.34 -2.83 -0.60
CA GLY A 318 -19.54 -3.64 0.30
C GLY A 318 -20.34 -4.11 1.50
N MET A 319 -20.18 -5.38 1.88
CA MET A 319 -20.90 -5.94 3.04
C MET A 319 -20.24 -5.66 4.40
N HIS A 320 -18.93 -5.41 4.44
CA HIS A 320 -18.16 -5.21 5.68
C HIS A 320 -16.83 -4.48 5.39
N THR A 321 -16.06 -4.18 6.45
CA THR A 321 -14.85 -3.35 6.39
C THR A 321 -13.61 -4.02 5.76
N ASP A 322 -13.57 -5.35 5.67
CA ASP A 322 -12.47 -6.08 5.04
C ASP A 322 -12.53 -6.02 3.50
N LEU A 323 -12.29 -4.81 2.99
CA LEU A 323 -12.16 -4.35 1.61
C LEU A 323 -11.22 -3.14 1.56
N GLY A 324 -10.94 -2.61 0.37
CA GLY A 324 -10.23 -1.33 0.22
C GLY A 324 -8.89 -1.47 -0.48
N TYR A 325 -7.93 -0.68 -0.02
CA TYR A 325 -6.57 -0.57 -0.59
C TYR A 325 -6.64 -0.32 -2.10
N PRO A 326 -7.30 0.78 -2.51
CA PRO A 326 -7.37 1.10 -3.92
C PRO A 326 -6.03 1.61 -4.44
N SER A 327 -5.71 1.25 -5.67
CA SER A 327 -4.59 1.79 -6.44
C SER A 327 -5.08 2.09 -7.86
N SER A 328 -4.63 3.19 -8.44
CA SER A 328 -5.23 3.76 -9.66
C SER A 328 -4.22 3.99 -10.78
N ALA A 329 -4.61 3.63 -12.00
CA ALA A 329 -3.86 3.93 -13.22
C ALA A 329 -4.73 4.68 -14.25
N GLU A 330 -4.19 5.76 -14.81
CA GLU A 330 -4.81 6.44 -15.95
C GLU A 330 -4.50 5.65 -17.25
N ILE A 331 -5.51 4.94 -17.75
CA ILE A 331 -5.39 4.05 -18.91
C ILE A 331 -5.65 4.77 -20.24
N GLY A 332 -6.11 6.01 -20.19
CA GLY A 332 -6.26 6.95 -21.30
C GLY A 332 -6.70 8.32 -20.75
N PRO A 333 -6.71 9.40 -21.54
CA PRO A 333 -7.02 10.74 -21.03
C PRO A 333 -8.35 10.78 -20.25
N GLY A 334 -8.28 11.06 -18.95
CA GLY A 334 -9.42 11.10 -18.04
C GLY A 334 -10.12 9.75 -17.82
N ARG A 335 -9.58 8.64 -18.34
CA ARG A 335 -10.09 7.28 -18.13
C ARG A 335 -9.17 6.54 -17.17
N VAL A 336 -9.73 6.13 -16.04
CA VAL A 336 -8.99 5.49 -14.95
C VAL A 336 -9.48 4.06 -14.74
N LEU A 337 -8.56 3.17 -14.42
CA LEU A 337 -8.84 1.89 -13.78
C LEU A 337 -8.31 1.96 -12.35
N THR A 338 -9.20 1.78 -11.38
CA THR A 338 -8.82 1.61 -9.97
C THR A 338 -8.97 0.15 -9.59
N ALA A 339 -7.86 -0.49 -9.21
CA ALA A 339 -7.82 -1.82 -8.62
C ALA A 339 -7.98 -1.70 -7.10
N TYR A 340 -8.63 -2.67 -6.46
CA TYR A 340 -8.85 -2.74 -5.01
C TYR A 340 -9.24 -4.17 -4.66
N TYR A 341 -9.14 -4.57 -3.39
CA TYR A 341 -9.72 -5.84 -2.98
C TYR A 341 -11.12 -5.67 -2.41
N PHE A 342 -11.92 -6.70 -2.62
CA PHE A 342 -13.33 -6.74 -2.28
C PHE A 342 -13.75 -8.15 -1.88
N HIS A 343 -15.03 -8.33 -1.58
CA HIS A 343 -15.58 -9.59 -1.13
C HIS A 343 -16.95 -9.89 -1.75
N ASP A 344 -17.26 -11.18 -1.88
CA ASP A 344 -18.55 -11.67 -2.35
C ASP A 344 -19.42 -12.22 -1.22
N GLU A 345 -20.67 -12.58 -1.53
CA GLU A 345 -21.63 -13.11 -0.55
C GLU A 345 -21.16 -14.41 0.12
N LYS A 346 -20.29 -15.17 -0.57
CA LYS A 346 -19.66 -16.38 0.01
C LYS A 346 -18.52 -16.03 0.97
N GLY A 347 -18.13 -14.76 1.10
CA GLY A 347 -17.01 -14.29 1.91
C GLY A 347 -15.64 -14.46 1.26
N THR A 348 -15.56 -14.73 -0.04
CA THR A 348 -14.29 -14.83 -0.79
C THR A 348 -13.69 -13.44 -0.94
N ARG A 349 -12.41 -13.25 -0.61
CA ARG A 349 -11.69 -12.00 -0.90
C ARG A 349 -11.00 -12.10 -2.25
N PHE A 350 -11.24 -11.11 -3.11
CA PHE A 350 -10.77 -11.12 -4.49
C PHE A 350 -10.31 -9.72 -4.91
N ILE A 351 -9.52 -9.66 -5.99
CA ILE A 351 -9.07 -8.40 -6.57
C ILE A 351 -10.09 -7.95 -7.61
N ALA A 352 -10.69 -6.79 -7.37
CA ALA A 352 -11.66 -6.14 -8.23
C ALA A 352 -11.02 -4.93 -8.92
N GLY A 353 -11.68 -4.46 -9.98
CA GLY A 353 -11.33 -3.22 -10.65
C GLY A 353 -12.58 -2.45 -11.06
N THR A 354 -12.48 -1.14 -11.18
CA THR A 354 -13.52 -0.30 -11.80
C THR A 354 -12.93 0.65 -12.81
N PHE A 355 -13.49 0.64 -14.02
CA PHE A 355 -13.22 1.67 -15.02
C PHE A 355 -14.20 2.82 -14.86
N PHE A 356 -13.69 4.04 -14.90
CA PHE A 356 -14.51 5.25 -14.89
C PHE A 356 -13.83 6.40 -15.62
N LYS A 357 -14.59 7.49 -15.82
CA LYS A 357 -14.11 8.72 -16.45
C LYS A 357 -14.24 9.89 -15.48
N ILE A 358 -13.32 10.85 -15.60
CA ILE A 358 -13.14 11.99 -14.70
C ILE A 358 -13.01 13.30 -15.50
#